data_AF-A0A5D3F624-F1
#
_entry.id   AF-A0A5D3F624-F1
#
_cell.length_a   1.000
_cell.length_b   1.000
_cell.length_c   1.000
_cell.angle_alpha   90.00
_cell.angle_beta   90.00
_cell.angle_gamma   90.00
#
_symmetry.space_group_name_H-M   'P 1'
#
loop_
_entity.id
_entity.type
_entity.pdbx_description
1 polymer ?
#
loop_
_entity_poly.entity_id
_entity_poly.type
_entity_poly.pdbx_seq_one_letter_code
_entity_poly.pdbx_strand_id
1 'polypeptide(L)'
;MNATRERPEIRFLTSGDVTAHERGAAERAVRDALAGARNVTSVKVTLSVVADPSLPRPALAQAVVDLDGRRVRAQAAARRIDEAIDMLRERLAIRTYALRTG
;
A
#
# COMPACT_ATOMS: atom_id res chain seq x y z
N MET A 1 -0.03 -26.56 16.56
CA MET A 1 0.15 -26.43 15.09
C MET A 1 0.81 -25.10 14.83
N ASN A 2 1.97 -25.13 14.16
CA ASN A 2 2.90 -24.01 14.01
C ASN A 2 2.20 -22.78 13.42
N ALA A 3 2.09 -21.72 14.22
CA ALA A 3 1.88 -20.36 13.72
C ALA A 3 3.18 -19.96 13.02
N THR A 4 3.38 -20.47 11.80
CA THR A 4 4.33 -19.89 10.86
C THR A 4 3.97 -18.42 10.82
N ARG A 5 4.86 -17.56 11.34
CA ARG A 5 4.82 -16.12 11.05
C ARG A 5 5.11 -16.02 9.56
N GLU A 6 4.15 -16.41 8.73
CA GLU A 6 4.20 -16.26 7.29
C GLU A 6 4.29 -14.76 7.10
N ARG A 7 5.49 -14.28 6.77
CA ARG A 7 5.68 -12.91 6.36
C ARG A 7 4.66 -12.72 5.24
N PRO A 8 3.66 -11.84 5.40
CA PRO A 8 2.59 -11.73 4.43
C PRO A 8 3.22 -11.49 3.06
N GLU A 9 2.88 -12.32 2.08
CA GLU A 9 3.36 -12.10 0.72
C GLU A 9 2.85 -10.74 0.24
N ILE A 10 3.77 -9.79 0.08
CA ILE A 10 3.46 -8.48 -0.47
C ILE A 10 3.53 -8.58 -1.99
N ARG A 11 2.37 -8.67 -2.64
CA ARG A 11 2.27 -8.64 -4.09
C ARG A 11 2.24 -7.21 -4.60
N PHE A 12 3.25 -6.84 -5.37
CA PHE A 12 3.30 -5.57 -6.08
C PHE A 12 2.81 -5.75 -7.52
N LEU A 13 1.84 -4.93 -7.90
CA LEU A 13 1.42 -4.72 -9.28
C LEU A 13 1.85 -3.31 -9.66
N THR A 14 2.69 -3.19 -10.68
CA THR A 14 3.16 -1.89 -11.18
C THR A 14 2.68 -1.73 -12.61
N SER A 15 2.21 -0.54 -12.97
CA SER A 15 1.74 -0.23 -14.31
C SER A 15 2.21 1.17 -14.73
N GLY A 16 2.74 1.29 -15.94
CA GLY A 16 3.31 2.53 -16.46
C GLY A 16 4.74 2.78 -15.96
N ASP A 17 5.09 4.07 -15.86
CA ASP A 17 6.44 4.51 -15.50
C ASP A 17 6.65 4.44 -13.98
N VAL A 18 6.87 3.21 -13.48
CA VAL A 18 7.20 2.94 -12.08
C VAL A 18 8.57 2.27 -12.01
N THR A 19 9.52 2.99 -11.45
CA THR A 19 10.91 2.56 -11.26
C THR A 19 11.05 1.60 -10.06
N ALA A 20 12.17 0.88 -10.03
CA ALA A 20 12.52 0.03 -8.88
C ALA A 20 12.69 0.83 -7.58
N HIS A 21 13.08 2.11 -7.68
CA HIS A 21 13.20 3.00 -6.53
C HIS A 21 11.84 3.27 -5.90
N GLU A 22 10.84 3.61 -6.71
CA GLU A 22 9.47 3.89 -6.26
C GLU A 22 8.79 2.63 -5.72
N ARG A 23 9.04 1.47 -6.34
CA ARG A 23 8.61 0.18 -5.80
C ARG A 23 9.19 -0.05 -4.40
N GLY A 24 10.50 0.18 -4.22
CA GLY A 24 11.16 0.05 -2.92
C GLY A 24 10.65 1.05 -1.88
N ALA A 25 10.33 2.28 -2.29
CA ALA A 25 9.72 3.29 -1.44
C ALA A 25 8.31 2.85 -1.00
N ALA A 26 7.47 2.37 -1.92
CA ALA A 26 6.14 1.85 -1.61
C ALA A 26 6.20 0.64 -0.68
N GLU A 27 7.17 -0.25 -0.86
CA GLU A 27 7.36 -1.39 0.03
C GLU A 27 7.71 -0.97 1.45
N ARG A 28 8.67 -0.05 1.61
CA ARG A 28 9.02 0.51 2.91
C ARG A 28 7.82 1.19 3.56
N ALA A 29 7.11 2.04 2.81
CA ALA A 29 5.93 2.75 3.28
C ALA A 29 4.82 1.81 3.79
N VAL A 30 4.52 0.75 3.04
CA VAL A 30 3.51 -0.25 3.43
C VAL A 30 3.96 -1.07 4.62
N ARG A 31 5.23 -1.49 4.67
CA ARG A 31 5.79 -2.19 5.85
C ARG A 31 5.72 -1.32 7.10
N ASP A 32 6.06 -0.04 7.00
CA ASP A 32 5.98 0.90 8.11
C ASP A 32 4.55 1.09 8.61
N ALA A 33 3.60 1.25 7.69
CA ALA A 33 2.18 1.37 8.04
C ALA A 33 1.59 0.09 8.67
N LEU A 34 2.21 -1.07 8.38
CA LEU A 34 1.86 -2.38 8.92
C LEU A 34 2.76 -2.82 10.08
N ALA A 35 3.74 -2.03 10.50
CA ALA A 35 4.65 -2.42 11.58
C ALA A 35 3.90 -2.71 12.91
N GLY A 36 2.76 -2.05 13.12
CA GLY A 36 1.86 -2.30 14.25
C GLY A 36 0.76 -3.33 13.99
N ALA A 37 0.57 -3.79 12.76
CA ALA A 37 -0.47 -4.75 12.40
C ALA A 37 -0.07 -6.18 12.83
N ARG A 38 -1.00 -6.93 13.44
CA ARG A 38 -0.85 -8.37 13.72
C ARG A 38 -1.74 -9.16 12.77
N ASN A 39 -1.36 -10.39 12.45
CA ASN A 39 -2.13 -11.30 11.59
C ASN A 39 -2.49 -10.74 10.20
N VAL A 40 -1.52 -10.14 9.52
CA VAL A 40 -1.68 -9.80 8.10
C VAL A 40 -1.59 -11.09 7.29
N THR A 41 -2.63 -11.42 6.53
CA THR A 41 -2.69 -12.65 5.72
C THR A 41 -2.32 -12.39 4.26
N SER A 42 -2.59 -11.19 3.75
CA SER A 42 -2.24 -10.82 2.38
C SER A 42 -2.07 -9.32 2.23
N VAL A 43 -1.08 -8.90 1.43
CA VAL A 43 -0.89 -7.51 1.05
C VAL A 43 -0.78 -7.42 -0.46
N LYS A 44 -1.64 -6.62 -1.09
CA LYS A 44 -1.55 -6.29 -2.50
C LYS A 44 -1.39 -4.78 -2.65
N VAL A 45 -0.29 -4.38 -3.26
CA VAL A 45 0.00 -2.98 -3.60
C VAL A 45 -0.10 -2.84 -5.11
N THR A 46 -0.78 -1.81 -5.57
CA THR A 46 -0.91 -1.46 -6.98
C THR A 46 -0.44 -0.04 -7.17
N LEU A 47 0.62 0.13 -7.94
CA LEU A 47 1.15 1.42 -8.36
C LEU A 47 0.85 1.57 -9.84
N SER A 48 0.26 2.69 -10.23
CA SER A 48 -0.07 2.97 -11.62
C SER A 48 0.27 4.42 -11.93
N VAL A 49 1.10 4.63 -12.95
CA VAL A 49 1.47 5.95 -13.43
C VAL A 49 1.04 6.05 -14.88
N VAL A 50 0.14 6.98 -15.18
CA VAL A 50 -0.32 7.26 -16.54
C VAL A 50 0.61 8.31 -17.15
N ALA A 51 1.16 8.02 -18.33
CA ALA A 51 2.02 8.95 -19.07
C ALA A 51 1.22 10.05 -19.80
N ASP A 52 0.12 10.51 -19.19
CA ASP A 52 -0.70 11.61 -19.70
C ASP A 52 -0.57 12.81 -18.75
N PRO A 53 0.23 13.83 -19.13
CA PRO A 53 0.43 15.02 -18.32
C PRO A 53 -0.81 15.92 -18.22
N SER A 54 -1.84 15.67 -19.03
CA SER A 54 -3.11 16.41 -19.00
C SER A 54 -4.00 15.97 -17.84
N LEU A 55 -3.71 14.81 -17.24
CA LEU A 55 -4.46 14.32 -16.09
C LEU A 55 -4.07 15.10 -14.83
N PRO A 56 -5.04 15.51 -14.00
CA PRO A 56 -4.75 16.23 -12.75
C PRO A 56 -4.01 15.35 -11.71
N ARG A 57 -4.10 14.02 -11.83
CA ARG A 57 -3.47 13.03 -10.94
C ARG A 57 -3.06 11.78 -11.74
N PRO A 58 -1.94 11.83 -12.48
CA PRO A 58 -1.47 10.71 -13.30
C PRO A 58 -0.96 9.53 -12.45
N ALA A 59 -0.57 9.76 -11.20
CA ALA A 59 -0.06 8.72 -10.32
C ALA A 59 -1.11 8.24 -9.32
N LEU A 60 -1.33 6.92 -9.28
CA LEU A 60 -2.25 6.23 -8.39
C LEU A 60 -1.49 5.15 -7.61
N ALA A 61 -1.60 5.20 -6.29
CA ALA A 61 -1.11 4.19 -5.38
C ALA A 61 -2.29 3.59 -4.60
N GLN A 62 -2.44 2.28 -4.67
CA GLN A 62 -3.48 1.54 -3.96
C GLN A 62 -2.85 0.41 -3.15
N ALA A 63 -3.33 0.20 -1.94
CA ALA A 63 -3.02 -0.96 -1.14
C ALA A 63 -4.30 -1.63 -0.65
N VAL A 64 -4.31 -2.95 -0.74
CA VAL A 64 -5.33 -3.82 -0.18
C VAL A 64 -4.61 -4.75 0.78
N VAL A 65 -4.93 -4.64 2.06
CA VAL A 65 -4.36 -5.44 3.14
C VAL A 65 -5.49 -6.25 3.75
N ASP A 66 -5.26 -7.54 3.97
CA ASP A 66 -6.17 -8.40 4.71
C ASP A 66 -5.55 -8.67 6.09
N LEU A 67 -6.24 -8.22 7.14
CA LEU A 67 -5.80 -8.23 8.53
C LEU A 67 -6.90 -8.79 9.42
N ASP A 68 -6.61 -9.85 10.18
CA ASP A 68 -7.59 -10.49 11.08
C ASP A 68 -8.91 -10.86 10.34
N GLY A 69 -8.81 -11.25 9.07
CA GLY A 69 -9.97 -11.54 8.20
C GLY A 69 -10.76 -10.31 7.73
N ARG A 70 -10.28 -9.10 8.02
CA ARG A 70 -10.85 -7.83 7.56
C ARG A 70 -10.00 -7.23 6.46
N ARG A 71 -10.64 -6.94 5.34
CA ARG A 71 -9.99 -6.30 4.19
C ARG A 71 -9.97 -4.78 4.34
N VAL A 72 -8.77 -4.22 4.50
CA VAL A 72 -8.49 -2.79 4.44
C VAL A 72 -8.11 -2.42 3.02
N ARG A 73 -8.80 -1.44 2.45
CA ARG A 73 -8.39 -0.81 1.19
C ARG A 73 -8.05 0.64 1.44
N ALA A 74 -6.86 1.04 1.04
CA ALA A 74 -6.45 2.43 0.93
C ALA A 74 -6.04 2.70 -0.51
N GLN A 75 -6.41 3.86 -1.02
CA GLN A 75 -5.99 4.34 -2.33
C GLN A 75 -5.65 5.80 -2.20
N ALA A 76 -4.68 6.29 -2.96
CA ALA A 76 -4.31 7.69 -3.06
C ALA A 76 -3.86 7.99 -4.49
N ALA A 77 -4.31 9.12 -5.02
CA ALA A 77 -3.92 9.61 -6.33
C ALA A 77 -3.29 10.99 -6.16
N ALA A 78 -2.17 11.24 -6.82
CA ALA A 78 -1.40 12.48 -6.72
C ALA A 78 -0.78 12.86 -8.05
N ARG A 79 -0.10 14.02 -8.09
CA ARG A 79 0.59 14.49 -9.30
C ARG A 79 1.85 13.68 -9.57
N ARG A 80 2.45 13.15 -8.50
CA ARG A 80 3.64 12.29 -8.55
C ARG A 80 3.42 11.01 -7.75
N ILE A 81 4.16 9.96 -8.08
CA ILE A 81 4.00 8.64 -7.45
C ILE A 81 4.58 8.59 -6.03
N ASP A 82 5.63 9.35 -5.74
CA ASP A 82 6.16 9.56 -4.39
C ASP A 82 5.09 10.16 -3.46
N GLU A 83 4.43 11.23 -3.89
CA GLU A 83 3.30 11.83 -3.16
C GLU A 83 2.16 10.82 -2.95
N ALA A 84 1.82 10.04 -3.99
CA ALA A 84 0.77 9.03 -3.88
C ALA A 84 1.15 7.93 -2.87
N ILE A 85 2.43 7.53 -2.82
CA ILE A 85 2.96 6.55 -1.86
C ILE A 85 2.88 7.09 -0.43
N ASP A 86 3.30 8.34 -0.21
CA ASP A 86 3.25 8.97 1.13
C ASP A 86 1.80 9.10 1.63
N MET A 87 0.89 9.57 0.78
CA MET A 87 -0.54 9.62 1.10
C MET A 87 -1.13 8.23 1.35
N LEU A 88 -0.67 7.21 0.62
CA LEU A 88 -1.11 5.83 0.82
C LEU A 88 -0.66 5.30 2.18
N ARG A 89 0.58 5.59 2.61
CA ARG A 89 1.12 5.25 3.92
C ARG A 89 0.26 5.81 5.05
N GLU A 90 -0.02 7.11 5.00
CA GLU A 90 -0.85 7.78 6.00
C GLU A 90 -2.26 7.19 6.06
N ARG A 91 -2.89 6.99 4.89
CA ARG A 91 -4.23 6.39 4.82
C ARG A 91 -4.25 4.97 5.37
N LEU A 92 -3.24 4.15 5.06
CA LEU A 92 -3.11 2.81 5.62
C LEU A 92 -2.98 2.86 7.14
N ALA A 93 -2.07 3.70 7.67
CA ALA A 93 -1.83 3.82 9.10
C ALA A 93 -3.11 4.22 9.86
N ILE A 94 -3.88 5.18 9.33
CA ILE A 94 -5.15 5.59 9.92
C ILE A 94 -6.16 4.43 9.92
N ARG A 95 -6.27 3.68 8.80
CA ARG A 95 -7.24 2.59 8.70
C ARG A 95 -6.87 1.36 9.52
N THR A 96 -5.59 1.01 9.59
CA THR A 96 -5.11 -0.10 10.43
C THR A 96 -5.22 0.25 11.91
N TYR A 97 -4.96 1.51 12.28
CA TYR A 97 -5.18 2.00 13.64
C TYR A 97 -6.66 1.93 14.04
N ALA A 98 -7.56 2.42 13.20
CA ALA A 98 -9.00 2.40 13.47
C ALA A 98 -9.58 0.98 13.66
N LEU A 99 -9.02 -0.02 12.97
CA LEU A 99 -9.43 -1.43 13.14
C LEU A 99 -8.84 -2.11 14.38
N ARG A 100 -7.79 -1.54 14.97
CA ARG A 100 -7.24 -2.02 16.25
C ARG A 100 -8.07 -1.54 17.42
N THR A 101 -8.66 -0.35 17.33
CA THR A 101 -9.36 0.32 18.44
C THR A 101 -10.87 0.09 18.48
N GLY A 102 -11.46 -0.51 17.45
CA GLY A 102 -12.89 -0.84 17.37
C GLY A 102 -13.15 -2.34 17.33
#